data_AF-A0A936U8Z7-F1
#
_entry.id   AF-A0A936U8Z7-F1
#
_cell.length_a   1.000
_cell.length_b   1.000
_cell.length_c   1.000
_cell.angle_alpha   90.00
_cell.angle_beta   90.00
_cell.angle_gamma   90.00
#
_symmetry.space_group_name_H-M   'P 1'
#
loop_
_entity.id
_entity.type
_entity.pdbx_description
1 polymer ?
#
loop_
_entity_poly.entity_id
_entity_poly.type
_entity_poly.pdbx_seq_one_letter_code
_entity_poly.pdbx_strand_id
1 'polypeptide(L)'
;MRTVARVSLAVISLAALTACPPQMDPNLGTITVHNADKTDHAVLITQEDNCTLGLHSKVYSNNTTTFDVDRSTGSWMCVDEVGPAIKLEDGKVYEIKNGRLDFRNELK
;
A
#
# COMPACT_ATOMS: atom_id res chain seq x y z
N MET A 1 35.56 -37.81 52.42
CA MET A 1 34.16 -37.44 52.11
C MET A 1 34.10 -37.01 50.66
N ARG A 2 33.21 -37.62 49.86
CA ARG A 2 33.13 -37.52 48.40
C ARG A 2 32.32 -36.29 47.98
N THR A 3 32.88 -35.41 47.16
CA THR A 3 32.15 -34.31 46.55
C THR A 3 31.52 -34.80 45.24
N VAL A 4 30.19 -34.86 45.20
CA VAL A 4 29.41 -35.33 44.05
C VAL A 4 29.24 -34.16 43.08
N ALA A 5 29.84 -34.27 41.89
CA ALA A 5 29.61 -33.34 40.80
C ALA A 5 28.18 -33.55 40.25
N ARG A 6 27.31 -32.54 40.42
CA ARG A 6 25.97 -32.54 39.82
C ARG A 6 26.11 -32.15 38.34
N VAL A 7 25.86 -33.11 37.46
CA VAL A 7 25.70 -32.87 36.02
C VAL A 7 24.27 -32.35 35.80
N SER A 8 24.14 -31.05 35.56
CA SER A 8 22.86 -30.44 35.19
C SER A 8 22.61 -30.69 33.71
N LEU A 9 21.61 -31.53 33.38
CA LEU A 9 21.08 -31.66 32.03
C LEU A 9 20.40 -30.34 31.64
N ALA A 10 20.94 -29.65 30.65
CA ALA A 10 20.26 -28.54 29.99
C ALA A 10 19.20 -29.12 29.03
N VAL A 11 17.92 -28.95 29.36
CA VAL A 11 16.80 -29.23 28.46
C VAL A 11 16.71 -28.09 27.45
N ILE A 12 17.23 -28.30 26.24
CA ILE A 12 17.09 -27.34 25.14
C ILE A 12 15.65 -27.43 24.64
N SER A 13 14.81 -26.52 25.12
CA SER A 13 13.44 -26.37 24.63
C SER A 13 13.50 -25.71 23.25
N LEU A 14 13.31 -26.51 22.20
CA LEU A 14 13.21 -26.03 20.82
C LEU A 14 11.86 -25.30 20.66
N ALA A 15 11.85 -23.98 20.85
CA ALA A 15 10.71 -23.16 20.51
C ALA A 15 10.57 -23.15 18.97
N ALA A 16 9.61 -23.91 18.45
CA ALA A 16 9.23 -23.85 17.05
C ALA A 16 8.66 -22.46 16.76
N LEU A 17 9.43 -21.61 16.09
CA LEU A 17 8.93 -20.40 15.45
C LEU A 17 7.98 -20.82 14.32
N THR A 18 6.69 -20.94 14.62
CA THR A 18 5.67 -20.98 13.58
C THR A 18 5.65 -19.61 12.93
N ALA A 19 6.32 -19.46 11.80
CA ALA A 19 6.16 -18.31 10.93
C ALA A 19 4.68 -18.25 10.54
N CYS A 20 3.93 -17.34 11.14
CA CYS A 20 2.58 -17.04 10.68
C CYS A 20 2.73 -16.48 9.26
N PRO A 21 2.19 -17.14 8.22
CA PRO A 21 2.25 -16.55 6.88
C PRO A 21 1.54 -15.19 6.96
N PRO A 22 2.05 -14.15 6.26
CA PRO A 22 1.39 -12.86 6.24
C PRO A 22 -0.06 -13.09 5.76
N GLN A 23 -1.01 -12.88 6.67
CA GLN A 23 -2.42 -12.92 6.31
C GLN A 23 -2.66 -11.70 5.42
N MET A 24 -2.87 -11.96 4.13
CA MET A 24 -3.35 -10.95 3.19
C MET A 24 -4.72 -10.49 3.71
N ASP A 25 -4.84 -9.21 4.06
CA ASP A 25 -6.15 -8.66 4.42
C ASP A 25 -7.03 -8.72 3.15
N PRO A 26 -8.12 -9.52 3.15
CA PRO A 26 -8.97 -9.65 1.97
C PRO A 26 -9.62 -8.32 1.56
N ASN A 27 -9.65 -7.34 2.46
CA ASN A 27 -10.19 -6.01 2.21
C ASN A 27 -9.19 -5.05 1.56
N LEU A 28 -7.91 -5.41 1.45
CA LEU A 28 -6.92 -4.60 0.74
C LEU A 28 -6.77 -5.04 -0.71
N GLY A 29 -6.93 -4.07 -1.61
CA GLY A 29 -6.56 -4.17 -3.01
C GLY A 29 -5.33 -3.32 -3.31
N THR A 30 -4.89 -3.32 -4.56
CA THR A 30 -3.78 -2.49 -5.02
C THR A 30 -4.12 -1.81 -6.33
N ILE A 31 -3.62 -0.58 -6.50
CA ILE A 31 -3.65 0.13 -7.77
C ILE A 31 -2.26 0.52 -8.18
N THR A 32 -2.08 0.79 -9.47
CA THR A 32 -0.84 1.34 -10.00
C THR A 32 -1.11 2.73 -10.59
N VAL A 33 -0.29 3.71 -10.25
CA VAL A 33 -0.37 5.06 -10.79
C VAL A 33 0.93 5.39 -11.50
N HIS A 34 0.84 5.72 -12.78
CA HIS A 34 1.95 6.24 -13.58
C HIS A 34 1.85 7.75 -13.68
N ASN A 35 2.90 8.49 -13.36
CA ASN A 35 2.95 9.92 -13.60
C ASN A 35 3.68 10.18 -14.92
N ALA A 36 2.94 10.58 -15.95
CA ALA A 36 3.47 10.91 -17.26
C ALA A 36 3.98 12.36 -17.37
N ASP A 37 3.74 13.18 -16.34
CA ASP A 37 4.21 14.56 -16.29
C ASP A 37 5.69 14.63 -15.90
N LYS A 38 6.33 15.76 -16.26
CA LYS A 38 7.72 16.08 -15.90
C LYS A 38 7.85 16.72 -14.52
N THR A 39 6.76 16.76 -13.77
CA THR A 39 6.66 17.33 -12.43
C THR A 39 6.18 16.27 -11.44
N ASP A 40 6.58 16.41 -10.19
CA ASP A 40 6.05 15.57 -9.11
C ASP A 40 4.64 16.05 -8.75
N HIS A 41 3.78 15.12 -8.35
CA HIS A 41 2.44 15.43 -7.87
C HIS A 41 2.24 14.90 -6.46
N ALA A 42 1.66 15.73 -5.58
CA ALA A 42 1.13 15.22 -4.34
C ALA A 42 -0.14 14.42 -4.64
N VAL A 43 -0.40 13.37 -3.87
CA VAL A 43 -1.63 12.60 -4.00
C VAL A 43 -2.23 12.37 -2.63
N LEU A 44 -3.55 12.45 -2.56
CA LEU A 44 -4.32 12.12 -1.37
C LEU A 44 -5.19 10.91 -1.67
N ILE A 45 -4.99 9.82 -0.92
CA ILE A 45 -5.88 8.65 -0.96
C ILE A 45 -6.84 8.73 0.20
N THR A 46 -8.12 8.71 -0.08
CA THR A 46 -9.19 8.92 0.89
C THR A 46 -10.31 7.88 0.73
N GLN A 47 -11.14 7.73 1.77
CA GLN A 47 -12.35 6.91 1.75
C GLN A 47 -13.61 7.74 1.47
N GLU A 48 -13.45 9.02 1.15
CA GLU A 48 -14.53 9.94 0.81
C GLU A 48 -14.32 10.49 -0.61
N ASP A 49 -15.38 10.99 -1.24
CA ASP A 49 -15.32 11.61 -2.58
C ASP A 49 -14.83 13.07 -2.55
N ASN A 50 -14.17 13.49 -1.47
CA ASN A 50 -13.66 14.84 -1.26
C ASN A 50 -12.15 14.83 -0.91
N CYS A 51 -11.46 15.91 -1.25
CA CYS A 51 -10.00 16.02 -1.10
C CYS A 51 -9.57 16.61 0.24
N THR A 52 -10.20 16.21 1.35
CA THR A 52 -9.98 16.86 2.67
C THR A 52 -9.09 16.05 3.59
N LEU A 53 -9.39 14.76 3.76
CA LEU A 53 -8.73 13.89 4.74
C LEU A 53 -8.36 12.57 4.08
N GLY A 54 -7.15 12.09 4.36
CA GLY A 54 -6.65 10.83 3.81
C GLY A 54 -5.16 10.63 4.00
N LEU A 55 -4.63 9.63 3.31
CA LEU A 55 -3.21 9.34 3.26
C LEU A 55 -2.54 10.22 2.19
N HIS A 56 -1.65 11.10 2.63
CA HIS A 56 -0.85 11.93 1.74
C HIS A 56 0.38 11.15 1.26
N SER A 57 0.64 11.21 -0.04
CA SER A 57 1.83 10.65 -0.67
C SER A 57 2.26 11.51 -1.86
N LYS A 58 3.24 11.04 -2.62
CA LYS A 58 3.77 11.72 -3.79
C LYS A 58 4.06 10.71 -4.90
N VAL A 59 3.70 11.07 -6.13
CA VAL A 59 4.10 10.33 -7.33
C VAL A 59 5.12 11.17 -8.10
N TYR A 60 6.35 10.69 -8.14
CA TYR A 60 7.46 11.40 -8.80
C TYR A 60 7.30 11.44 -10.31
N SER A 61 7.86 12.47 -10.94
CA SER A 61 7.85 12.64 -12.40
C SER A 61 8.35 11.41 -13.15
N ASN A 62 7.65 11.03 -14.24
CA ASN A 62 7.96 9.86 -15.08
C ASN A 62 8.09 8.53 -14.31
N ASN A 63 7.48 8.40 -13.13
CA ASN A 63 7.58 7.22 -12.30
C ASN A 63 6.24 6.48 -12.18
N THR A 64 6.31 5.23 -11.76
CA THR A 64 5.15 4.41 -11.42
C THR A 64 5.18 4.10 -9.93
N THR A 65 4.04 4.22 -9.26
CA THR A 65 3.90 3.95 -7.83
C THR A 65 2.65 3.10 -7.58
N THR A 66 2.78 2.10 -6.71
CA THR A 66 1.68 1.24 -6.30
C THR A 66 1.14 1.73 -4.96
N PHE A 67 -0.19 1.69 -4.81
CA PHE A 67 -0.86 2.06 -3.58
C PHE A 67 -1.83 0.97 -3.16
N ASP A 68 -1.92 0.74 -1.85
CA ASP A 68 -2.96 -0.08 -1.26
C ASP A 68 -4.27 0.72 -1.23
N VAL A 69 -5.38 0.04 -1.53
CA VAL A 69 -6.73 0.63 -1.51
C VAL A 69 -7.67 -0.27 -0.74
N ASP A 70 -8.64 0.33 -0.05
CA ASP A 70 -9.65 -0.40 0.70
C ASP A 70 -10.81 -0.81 -0.22
N ARG A 71 -11.00 -2.12 -0.40
CA ARG A 71 -12.10 -2.71 -1.19
C ARG A 71 -13.46 -2.59 -0.49
N SER A 72 -13.47 -2.53 0.84
CA SER A 72 -14.69 -2.60 1.65
C SER A 72 -15.44 -1.26 1.68
N THR A 73 -14.71 -0.17 1.85
CA THR A 73 -15.25 1.19 1.89
C THR A 73 -15.13 1.91 0.54
N GLY A 74 -14.24 1.42 -0.33
CA GLY A 74 -13.83 2.12 -1.54
C GLY A 74 -12.74 3.14 -1.23
N SER A 75 -11.97 3.51 -2.26
CA SER A 75 -10.95 4.54 -2.14
C SER A 75 -11.08 5.52 -3.29
N TRP A 76 -10.70 6.77 -3.04
CA TRP A 76 -10.63 7.83 -4.03
C TRP A 76 -9.26 8.48 -3.98
N MET A 77 -8.81 9.03 -5.11
CA MET A 77 -7.56 9.76 -5.20
C MET A 77 -7.79 11.17 -5.70
N CYS A 78 -7.15 12.14 -5.06
CA CYS A 78 -7.00 13.50 -5.55
C CYS A 78 -5.54 13.75 -5.94
N VAL A 79 -5.35 14.52 -7.02
CA VAL A 79 -4.03 14.99 -7.45
C VAL A 79 -3.83 16.40 -6.93
N ASP A 80 -2.67 16.65 -6.33
CA ASP A 80 -2.29 17.90 -5.67
C ASP A 80 -3.28 18.37 -4.60
N GLU A 81 -4.02 17.42 -4.01
CA GLU A 81 -5.07 17.67 -3.01
C GLU A 81 -6.20 18.56 -3.55
N VAL A 82 -6.34 18.63 -4.88
CA VAL A 82 -7.39 19.37 -5.58
C VAL A 82 -8.36 18.40 -6.23
N GLY A 83 -9.65 18.72 -6.12
CA GLY A 83 -10.71 17.94 -6.76
C GLY A 83 -10.70 18.07 -8.30
N PRO A 84 -11.37 17.14 -9.01
CA PRO A 84 -12.26 16.11 -8.46
C PRO A 84 -11.50 14.87 -7.97
N ALA A 85 -12.01 14.25 -6.91
CA ALA A 85 -11.56 12.94 -6.46
C ALA A 85 -12.03 11.86 -7.47
N ILE A 86 -11.14 10.94 -7.85
CA ILE A 86 -11.46 9.83 -8.75
C ILE A 86 -11.54 8.55 -7.94
N LYS A 87 -12.66 7.82 -8.08
CA LYS A 87 -12.84 6.52 -7.43
C LYS A 87 -11.85 5.51 -7.99
N LEU A 88 -11.15 4.85 -7.09
CA LEU A 88 -10.14 3.83 -7.37
C LEU A 88 -10.80 2.46 -7.31
N GLU A 89 -10.32 1.58 -8.17
CA GLU A 89 -10.75 0.20 -8.25
C GLU A 89 -9.51 -0.70 -8.21
N ASP A 90 -9.60 -1.75 -7.42
CA ASP A 90 -8.54 -2.74 -7.26
C ASP A 90 -8.11 -3.34 -8.61
N GLY A 91 -6.80 -3.50 -8.77
CA GLY A 91 -6.16 -4.05 -9.96
C GLY A 91 -6.09 -3.09 -11.15
N LYS A 92 -6.64 -1.88 -11.05
CA LYS A 92 -6.58 -0.89 -12.15
C LYS A 92 -5.28 -0.09 -12.16
N VAL A 93 -4.94 0.36 -13.36
CA VAL A 93 -3.82 1.26 -13.63
C VAL A 93 -4.36 2.64 -13.99
N TYR A 94 -3.79 3.67 -13.40
CA TYR A 94 -4.14 5.06 -13.62
C TYR A 94 -2.92 5.84 -14.13
N GLU A 95 -3.18 6.95 -14.79
CA GLU A 95 -2.15 7.86 -15.29
C GLU A 95 -2.43 9.29 -14.78
N ILE A 96 -1.41 9.94 -14.22
CA ILE A 96 -1.40 11.39 -14.00
C ILE A 96 -0.81 12.04 -15.24
N LYS A 97 -1.61 12.89 -15.89
CA LYS A 97 -1.20 13.64 -17.07
C LYS A 97 -1.85 15.02 -17.07
N ASN A 98 -1.05 16.04 -17.28
CA ASN A 98 -1.42 17.46 -17.12
C ASN A 98 -2.06 17.73 -15.74
N GLY A 99 -1.52 17.14 -14.67
CA GLY A 99 -2.01 17.30 -13.30
C GLY A 99 -3.38 16.68 -13.04
N ARG A 100 -3.85 15.77 -13.90
CA ARG A 100 -5.15 15.10 -13.77
C ARG A 100 -4.96 13.60 -13.77
N LEU A 101 -5.69 12.90 -12.90
CA LEU A 101 -5.74 11.45 -12.89
C LEU A 101 -6.79 10.95 -13.89
N ASP A 102 -6.42 9.99 -14.71
CA ASP A 102 -7.33 9.28 -15.62
C ASP A 102 -7.08 7.77 -15.55
N PHE A 103 -8.11 6.98 -15.90
CA PHE A 103 -7.96 5.55 -16.02
C PHE A 103 -7.16 5.21 -17.27
N ARG A 104 -6.07 4.47 -17.08
CA ARG A 104 -5.26 3.99 -18.20
C ARG A 104 -5.89 2.70 -18.72
N ASN A 105 -6.69 2.82 -19.78
CA ASN A 105 -7.04 1.66 -20.59
C ASN A 105 -5.73 1.08 -21.14
N GLU A 106 -5.31 -0.07 -20.63
CA GLU A 106 -4.32 -0.90 -21.31
C GLU A 106 -4.96 -1.37 -22.62
N LEU A 107 -4.77 -0.57 -23.69
CA LEU A 107 -5.04 -1.02 -25.04
C LEU A 107 -4.12 -2.20 -25.32
N LYS A 108 -4.72 -3.39 -25.40
CA LYS A 108 -4.12 -4.61 -25.94
C LYS A 108 -3.60 -4.39 -27.36
#